data_AF-A0A6J1K5X6-F1
#
_entry.id   AF-A0A6J1K5X6-F1
#
_cell.length_a   1.000
_cell.length_b   1.000
_cell.length_c   1.000
_cell.angle_alpha   90.00
_cell.angle_beta   90.00
_cell.angle_gamma   90.00
#
_symmetry.space_group_name_H-M   'P 1'
#
loop_
_entity.id
_entity.type
_entity.pdbx_description
1 polymer ?
#
loop_
_entity_poly.entity_id
_entity_poly.type
_entity_poly.pdbx_seq_one_letter_code
_entity_poly.pdbx_strand_id
1 'polypeptide(L)'
;MASTTSCSSLFVAIMACMCFTAHAFFNLNIGVDICQKADYPALCRSVARGQKDPSVVLETTIRLLMTQTYKAMGQARRDKTSAMEVCLEVYDDAFSSLQTSISSLKSHDKGSLGINLSAALTDYVTCDDAVAESGLRSPVTRRNERMRKMTSNCLYLSSLIRWH
;
A
#
# COMPACT_ATOMS: atom_id res chain seq x y z
N MET A 1 -28.96 -64.34 -49.21
CA MET A 1 -27.80 -64.02 -50.10
C MET A 1 -26.97 -62.97 -49.39
N ALA A 2 -25.67 -63.21 -49.33
CA ALA A 2 -24.68 -62.38 -48.64
C ALA A 2 -24.51 -61.01 -49.32
N SER A 3 -24.18 -59.97 -48.54
CA SER A 3 -22.80 -59.47 -48.46
C SER A 3 -22.72 -58.11 -47.76
N THR A 4 -21.75 -58.05 -46.86
CA THR A 4 -21.24 -56.93 -46.07
C THR A 4 -20.59 -55.83 -46.91
N THR A 5 -20.68 -54.56 -46.52
CA THR A 5 -19.50 -53.64 -46.49
C THR A 5 -19.70 -52.49 -45.49
N SER A 6 -18.59 -52.16 -44.83
CA SER A 6 -18.35 -51.26 -43.70
C SER A 6 -18.00 -49.82 -44.12
N CYS A 7 -17.80 -48.96 -43.11
CA CYS A 7 -17.07 -47.67 -43.06
C CYS A 7 -17.95 -46.41 -43.14
N SER A 8 -18.31 -45.78 -42.02
CA SER A 8 -17.49 -45.04 -41.04
C SER A 8 -17.56 -43.52 -41.26
N SER A 9 -17.95 -42.85 -40.17
CA SER A 9 -17.65 -41.46 -39.82
C SER A 9 -18.49 -40.37 -40.47
N LEU A 10 -18.82 -39.39 -39.63
CA LEU A 10 -19.61 -38.18 -39.86
C LEU A 10 -21.12 -38.40 -39.89
N PHE A 11 -21.78 -38.19 -38.75
CA PHE A 11 -23.08 -37.50 -38.59
C PHE A 11 -23.66 -37.67 -37.16
N VAL A 12 -22.82 -37.78 -36.12
CA VAL A 12 -23.26 -37.55 -34.74
C VAL A 12 -22.88 -36.12 -34.35
N ALA A 13 -23.65 -35.14 -34.82
CA ALA A 13 -23.42 -33.74 -34.43
C ALA A 13 -24.67 -32.85 -34.60
N ILE A 14 -25.84 -33.28 -34.13
CA ILE A 14 -26.97 -32.34 -33.94
C ILE A 14 -27.82 -32.77 -32.75
N MET A 15 -27.39 -32.50 -31.51
CA MET A 15 -28.24 -32.32 -30.31
C MET A 15 -27.40 -31.76 -29.16
N ALA A 16 -26.97 -30.51 -29.27
CA ALA A 16 -26.40 -29.76 -28.15
C ALA A 16 -26.92 -28.31 -28.20
N CYS A 17 -28.21 -28.15 -27.96
CA CYS A 17 -28.85 -26.84 -27.84
C CYS A 17 -29.53 -26.77 -26.46
N MET A 18 -29.18 -25.72 -25.71
CA MET A 18 -29.85 -25.20 -24.50
C MET A 18 -29.57 -25.91 -23.16
N CYS A 19 -28.37 -25.70 -22.62
CA CYS A 19 -28.14 -25.58 -21.18
C CYS A 19 -27.06 -24.52 -20.91
N PHE A 20 -27.36 -23.26 -21.23
CA PHE A 20 -26.55 -22.11 -20.79
C PHE A 20 -27.40 -21.18 -19.92
N THR A 21 -27.89 -21.67 -18.79
CA THR A 21 -28.09 -20.77 -17.64
C THR A 21 -26.71 -20.53 -17.05
N ALA A 22 -26.16 -19.37 -17.39
CA ALA A 22 -24.92 -18.87 -16.86
C ALA A 22 -24.96 -18.99 -15.33
N HIS A 23 -24.16 -19.91 -14.79
CA HIS A 23 -23.63 -19.72 -13.46
C HIS A 23 -22.64 -18.57 -13.58
N ALA A 24 -23.15 -17.34 -13.56
CA ALA A 24 -22.38 -16.22 -13.04
C ALA A 24 -22.16 -16.54 -11.55
N PHE A 25 -21.24 -17.46 -11.28
CA PHE A 25 -20.46 -17.40 -10.06
C PHE A 25 -19.74 -16.06 -10.17
N PHE A 26 -20.40 -15.00 -9.69
CA PHE A 26 -19.71 -13.90 -9.08
C PHE A 26 -18.70 -14.57 -8.16
N ASN A 27 -17.44 -14.56 -8.55
CA ASN A 27 -16.34 -14.75 -7.62
C ASN A 27 -16.43 -13.52 -6.69
N LEU A 28 -17.37 -13.57 -5.75
CA LEU A 28 -17.25 -12.87 -4.49
C LEU A 28 -16.02 -13.51 -3.85
N ASN A 29 -14.86 -12.99 -4.21
CA ASN A 29 -13.66 -13.08 -3.42
C ASN A 29 -14.02 -12.36 -2.12
N ILE A 30 -14.76 -13.04 -1.23
CA ILE A 30 -14.94 -12.65 0.17
C ILE A 30 -13.58 -12.90 0.86
N GLY A 31 -12.52 -12.34 0.27
CA GLY A 31 -11.29 -12.10 0.95
C GLY A 31 -11.55 -10.94 1.89
N VAL A 32 -11.10 -11.07 3.13
CA VAL A 32 -11.07 -9.97 4.08
C VAL A 32 -10.36 -8.79 3.41
N ASP A 33 -11.08 -7.70 3.17
CA ASP A 33 -10.49 -6.44 2.72
C ASP A 33 -9.81 -5.78 3.92
N ILE A 34 -8.51 -6.06 4.07
CA ILE A 34 -7.69 -5.52 5.15
C ILE A 34 -7.52 -3.99 5.08
N CYS A 35 -8.02 -3.33 4.04
CA CYS A 35 -7.98 -1.87 3.89
C CYS A 35 -9.32 -1.19 4.21
N GLN A 36 -10.39 -1.97 4.48
CA GLN A 36 -11.75 -1.43 4.58
C GLN A 36 -11.91 -0.35 5.65
N LYS A 37 -11.22 -0.49 6.81
CA LYS A 37 -11.29 0.45 7.93
C LYS A 37 -10.05 1.34 8.06
N ALA A 38 -9.19 1.35 7.05
CA ALA A 38 -8.06 2.29 7.03
C ALA A 38 -8.58 3.72 6.93
N ASP A 39 -7.84 4.71 7.43
CA ASP A 39 -8.23 6.13 7.28
C ASP A 39 -8.29 6.54 5.81
N TYR A 40 -7.45 5.92 4.96
CA TYR A 40 -7.41 6.14 3.52
C TYR A 40 -7.53 4.81 2.75
N PRO A 41 -8.74 4.19 2.67
CA PRO A 41 -8.94 2.86 2.10
C PRO A 41 -8.51 2.73 0.64
N ALA A 42 -8.81 3.73 -0.20
CA ALA A 42 -8.43 3.72 -1.61
C ALA A 42 -6.90 3.71 -1.78
N LEU A 43 -6.18 4.50 -0.98
CA LEU A 43 -4.72 4.53 -0.98
C LEU A 43 -4.14 3.21 -0.47
N CYS A 44 -4.68 2.66 0.62
CA CYS A 44 -4.28 1.35 1.14
C CYS A 44 -4.42 0.26 0.05
N ARG A 45 -5.59 0.18 -0.61
CA ARG A 45 -5.83 -0.80 -1.68
C ARG A 45 -4.87 -0.64 -2.85
N SER A 46 -4.53 0.61 -3.20
CA SER A 46 -3.58 0.89 -4.28
C SER A 46 -2.17 0.35 -4.02
N VAL A 47 -1.77 0.29 -2.74
CA VAL A 47 -0.49 -0.28 -2.31
C VAL A 47 -0.60 -1.79 -2.12
N ALA A 48 -1.69 -2.26 -1.50
CA ALA A 48 -1.92 -3.68 -1.22
C ALA A 48 -2.02 -4.53 -2.49
N ARG A 49 -2.62 -3.99 -3.58
CA ARG A 49 -2.77 -4.70 -4.87
C ARG A 49 -3.36 -6.11 -4.72
N GLY A 50 -4.32 -6.27 -3.81
CA GLY A 50 -4.98 -7.55 -3.52
C GLY A 50 -4.27 -8.45 -2.51
N GLN A 51 -3.11 -8.04 -1.98
CA GLN A 51 -2.48 -8.71 -0.83
C GLN A 51 -3.38 -8.64 0.41
N LYS A 52 -3.50 -9.77 1.11
CA LYS A 52 -4.39 -9.98 2.26
C LYS A 52 -3.63 -10.10 3.58
N ASP A 53 -2.31 -10.26 3.55
CA ASP A 53 -1.47 -10.26 4.75
C ASP A 53 -1.13 -8.81 5.17
N PRO A 54 -1.61 -8.33 6.34
CA PRO A 54 -1.34 -6.98 6.79
C PRO A 54 0.15 -6.71 7.03
N SER A 55 0.94 -7.71 7.44
CA SER A 55 2.39 -7.57 7.65
C SER A 55 3.11 -7.29 6.33
N VAL A 56 2.73 -8.00 5.26
CA VAL A 56 3.32 -7.81 3.92
C VAL A 56 2.95 -6.44 3.35
N VAL A 57 1.69 -6.02 3.47
CA VAL A 57 1.26 -4.68 3.01
C VAL A 57 1.93 -3.59 3.82
N LEU A 58 2.04 -3.75 5.14
CA LEU A 58 2.71 -2.81 6.02
C LEU A 58 4.19 -2.65 5.63
N GLU A 59 4.95 -3.75 5.52
CA GLU A 59 6.37 -3.71 5.16
C GLU A 59 6.58 -3.05 3.78
N THR A 60 5.71 -3.37 2.81
CA THR A 60 5.71 -2.75 1.47
C THR A 60 5.45 -1.25 1.55
N THR A 61 4.49 -0.83 2.37
CA THR A 61 4.13 0.58 2.55
C THR A 61 5.26 1.35 3.23
N ILE A 62 5.93 0.79 4.25
CA ILE A 62 7.09 1.40 4.91
C ILE A 62 8.26 1.58 3.93
N ARG A 63 8.58 0.58 3.09
CA ARG A 63 9.62 0.74 2.06
C ARG A 63 9.28 1.81 1.02
N LEU A 64 8.00 1.91 0.65
CA LEU A 64 7.55 2.96 -0.24
C LEU A 64 7.67 4.33 0.42
N LEU A 65 7.32 4.45 1.71
CA LEU A 65 7.54 5.67 2.50
C LEU A 65 9.01 6.07 2.47
N MET A 66 9.94 5.18 2.82
CA MET A 66 11.38 5.45 2.76
C MET A 66 11.83 6.00 1.40
N THR A 67 11.32 5.42 0.31
CA THR A 67 11.60 5.88 -1.06
C THR A 67 11.04 7.28 -1.32
N GLN A 68 9.84 7.60 -0.81
CA GLN A 68 9.25 8.93 -0.96
C GLN A 68 9.96 9.97 -0.09
N THR A 69 10.35 9.62 1.14
CA THR A 69 11.12 10.47 2.04
C THR A 69 12.45 10.85 1.41
N TYR A 70 13.19 9.88 0.87
CA TYR A 70 14.44 10.17 0.14
C TYR A 70 14.23 11.10 -1.07
N LYS A 71 13.13 10.92 -1.82
CA LYS A 71 12.77 11.83 -2.91
C LYS A 71 12.40 13.23 -2.42
N ALA A 72 11.76 13.34 -1.25
CA ALA A 72 11.41 14.61 -0.63
C ALA A 72 12.66 15.36 -0.14
N MET A 73 13.65 14.65 0.44
CA MET A 73 14.97 15.22 0.74
C MET A 73 15.64 15.80 -0.51
N GLY A 74 15.61 15.06 -1.63
CA GLY A 74 16.16 15.53 -2.89
C GLY A 74 15.50 16.81 -3.39
N GLN A 75 14.19 16.99 -3.13
CA GLN A 75 13.47 18.24 -3.42
C GLN A 75 13.91 19.35 -2.47
N ALA A 76 13.89 19.11 -1.16
CA ALA A 76 14.25 20.11 -0.15
C ALA A 76 15.69 20.64 -0.33
N ARG A 77 16.65 19.78 -0.70
CA ARG A 77 18.04 20.18 -1.01
C ARG A 77 18.14 21.18 -2.18
N ARG A 78 17.20 21.15 -3.12
CA ARG A 78 17.19 22.12 -4.24
C ARG A 78 16.70 23.48 -3.80
N ASP A 79 15.79 23.51 -2.84
CA ASP A 79 14.99 24.68 -2.49
C ASP A 79 15.60 25.49 -1.31
N LYS A 80 16.93 25.42 -1.11
CA LYS A 80 17.82 26.06 -0.09
C LYS A 80 17.23 27.25 0.72
N THR A 81 16.26 26.98 1.57
CA THR A 81 15.58 27.94 2.45
C THR A 81 15.57 27.36 3.86
N SER A 82 15.42 28.20 4.88
CA SER A 82 15.37 27.74 6.28
C SER A 82 14.27 26.70 6.51
N ALA A 83 13.10 26.86 5.88
CA ALA A 83 12.04 25.85 5.94
C ALA A 83 12.47 24.51 5.33
N MET A 84 13.28 24.52 4.26
CA MET A 84 13.80 23.29 3.67
C MET A 84 14.91 22.66 4.49
N GLU A 85 15.67 23.43 5.28
CA GLU A 85 16.61 22.90 6.26
C GLU A 85 15.86 22.12 7.36
N VAL A 86 14.78 22.69 7.91
CA VAL A 86 13.89 21.97 8.84
C VAL A 86 13.32 20.71 8.19
N CYS A 87 12.81 20.81 6.96
CA CYS A 87 12.31 19.64 6.24
C CYS A 87 13.39 18.57 6.06
N LEU A 88 14.65 18.93 5.82
CA LEU A 88 15.73 17.97 5.65
C LEU A 88 16.05 17.22 6.94
N GLU A 89 16.07 17.93 8.07
CA GLU A 89 16.26 17.35 9.39
C GLU A 89 15.16 16.32 9.69
N VAL A 90 13.90 16.75 9.64
CA VAL A 90 12.78 15.85 9.97
C VAL A 90 12.59 14.73 8.94
N TYR A 91 13.02 14.90 7.68
CA TYR A 91 13.03 13.77 6.75
C TYR A 91 14.09 12.73 7.10
N ASP A 92 15.25 13.13 7.62
CA ASP A 92 16.28 12.19 8.07
C ASP A 92 15.79 11.38 9.27
N ASP A 93 15.17 12.07 10.22
CA ASP A 93 14.49 11.44 11.37
C ASP A 93 13.38 10.48 10.91
N ALA A 94 12.49 10.92 10.01
CA ALA A 94 11.44 10.07 9.46
C ALA A 94 12.01 8.83 8.77
N PHE A 95 13.11 8.96 8.01
CA PHE A 95 13.75 7.84 7.35
C PHE A 95 14.33 6.84 8.35
N SER A 96 14.99 7.34 9.41
CA SER A 96 15.50 6.53 10.52
C SER A 96 14.39 5.81 11.29
N SER A 97 13.29 6.49 11.58
CA SER A 97 12.10 5.88 12.20
C SER A 97 11.47 4.81 11.30
N LEU A 98 11.43 5.01 9.99
CA LEU A 98 10.94 3.98 9.06
C LEU A 98 11.86 2.76 9.00
N GLN A 99 13.18 2.94 9.08
CA GLN A 99 14.13 1.82 9.21
C GLN A 99 13.88 1.04 10.50
N THR A 100 13.72 1.74 11.62
CA THR A 100 13.38 1.14 12.91
C THR A 100 12.05 0.39 12.82
N SER A 101 11.04 0.97 12.15
CA SER A 101 9.74 0.32 11.93
C SER A 101 9.87 -1.02 11.19
N ILE A 102 10.73 -1.13 10.17
CA ILE A 102 11.01 -2.42 9.51
C ILE A 102 11.62 -3.42 10.49
N SER A 103 12.60 -3.00 11.29
CA SER A 103 13.25 -3.85 12.28
C SER A 103 12.25 -4.32 13.33
N SER A 104 11.44 -3.41 13.89
CA SER A 104 10.40 -3.70 14.88
C SER A 104 9.31 -4.62 14.34
N LEU A 105 8.90 -4.45 13.07
CA LEU A 105 7.97 -5.37 12.42
C LEU A 105 8.55 -6.80 12.36
N LYS A 106 9.83 -6.94 12.02
CA LYS A 106 10.51 -8.25 11.93
C LYS A 106 10.79 -8.88 13.28
N SER A 107 11.06 -8.09 14.30
CA SER A 107 11.34 -8.54 15.66
C SER A 107 10.09 -8.63 16.53
N HIS A 108 8.88 -8.47 15.96
CA HIS A 108 7.61 -8.49 16.67
C HIS A 108 7.48 -7.44 17.79
N ASP A 109 8.19 -6.31 17.69
CA ASP A 109 8.10 -5.21 18.65
C ASP A 109 6.98 -4.22 18.24
N LYS A 110 5.77 -4.52 18.70
CA LYS A 110 4.58 -3.69 18.45
C LYS A 110 4.74 -2.25 18.92
N GLY A 111 5.33 -2.07 20.11
CA GLY A 111 5.45 -0.77 20.76
C GLY A 111 6.34 0.15 19.94
N SER A 112 7.56 -0.32 19.63
CA SER A 112 8.51 0.45 18.84
C SER A 112 8.02 0.70 17.42
N LEU A 113 7.33 -0.27 16.80
CA LEU A 113 6.72 -0.07 15.48
C LEU A 113 5.72 1.10 15.50
N GLY A 114 4.78 1.09 16.46
CA GLY A 114 3.76 2.14 16.56
C GLY A 114 4.36 3.52 16.84
N ILE A 115 5.34 3.59 17.75
CA ILE A 115 6.04 4.84 18.09
C ILE A 115 6.75 5.41 16.85
N ASN A 116 7.52 4.59 16.14
CA ASN A 116 8.30 5.07 15.00
C ASN A 116 7.44 5.41 13.78
N LEU A 117 6.33 4.69 13.54
CA LEU A 117 5.36 5.10 12.53
C LEU A 117 4.72 6.46 12.90
N SER A 118 4.40 6.68 14.17
CA SER A 118 3.82 7.95 14.64
C SER A 118 4.83 9.11 14.58
N ALA A 119 6.11 8.84 14.86
CA ALA A 119 7.20 9.79 14.69
C ALA A 119 7.32 10.23 13.22
N ALA A 120 7.47 9.29 12.28
CA ALA A 120 7.56 9.61 10.86
C ALA A 120 6.32 10.37 10.34
N LEU A 121 5.12 10.08 10.87
CA LEU A 121 3.91 10.86 10.56
C LEU A 121 4.04 12.32 11.00
N THR A 122 4.56 12.54 12.22
CA THR A 122 4.74 13.85 12.84
C THR A 122 5.80 14.65 12.11
N ASP A 123 6.90 14.04 11.72
CA ASP A 123 7.97 14.67 10.94
C ASP A 123 7.47 15.29 9.63
N TYR A 124 6.58 14.59 8.92
CA TYR A 124 5.95 15.16 7.72
C TYR A 124 5.04 16.35 8.03
N VAL A 125 4.40 16.39 9.20
CA VAL A 125 3.62 17.55 9.66
C VAL A 125 4.57 18.71 9.98
N THR A 126 5.65 18.46 10.72
CA THR A 126 6.65 19.49 11.08
C THR A 126 7.24 20.18 9.84
N CYS A 127 7.52 19.43 8.76
CA CYS A 127 7.94 20.05 7.50
C CYS A 127 6.82 20.88 6.84
N ASP A 128 5.56 20.42 6.87
CA ASP A 128 4.43 21.20 6.36
C ASP A 128 4.27 22.52 7.14
N ASP A 129 4.44 22.48 8.47
CA ASP A 129 4.37 23.64 9.36
C ASP A 129 5.49 24.65 9.06
N ALA A 130 6.74 24.19 8.93
CA ALA A 130 7.87 25.05 8.56
C ALA A 130 7.67 25.74 7.19
N VAL A 131 7.09 25.03 6.22
CA VAL A 131 6.73 25.61 4.91
C VAL A 131 5.64 26.66 5.07
N ALA A 132 4.61 26.39 5.88
CA ALA A 132 3.51 27.33 6.11
C ALA A 132 4.00 28.61 6.83
N GLU A 133 4.79 28.47 7.89
CA GLU A 133 5.33 29.57 8.69
C GLU A 133 6.29 30.48 7.90
N SER A 134 7.02 29.91 6.94
CA SER A 134 7.90 30.68 6.03
C SER A 134 7.15 31.41 4.91
N GLY A 135 5.83 31.18 4.74
CA GLY A 135 5.04 31.71 3.64
C GLY A 135 5.41 31.14 2.27
N LEU A 136 6.21 30.07 2.23
CA LEU A 136 6.67 29.44 0.99
C LEU A 136 5.59 28.55 0.39
N ARG A 137 5.60 28.45 -0.94
CA ARG A 137 4.85 27.43 -1.68
C ARG A 137 5.83 26.42 -2.22
N SER A 138 5.81 25.21 -1.65
CA SER A 138 6.69 24.13 -2.07
C SER A 138 5.92 22.87 -2.45
N PRO A 139 6.32 22.13 -3.51
CA PRO A 139 5.72 20.85 -3.86
C PRO A 139 5.95 19.75 -2.81
N VAL A 140 6.80 19.98 -1.80
CA VAL A 140 7.01 19.02 -0.70
C VAL A 140 5.73 18.78 0.11
N THR A 141 4.90 19.81 0.28
CA THR A 141 3.64 19.70 1.05
C THR A 141 2.69 18.64 0.48
N ARG A 142 2.57 18.55 -0.85
CA ARG A 142 1.78 17.49 -1.50
C ARG A 142 2.41 16.10 -1.33
N ARG A 143 3.74 16.01 -1.26
CA ARG A 143 4.44 14.74 -0.99
C ARG A 143 4.20 14.32 0.45
N ASN A 144 4.31 15.25 1.38
CA ASN A 144 4.07 15.04 2.80
C ASN A 144 2.64 14.61 3.06
N GLU A 145 1.65 15.28 2.47
CA GLU A 145 0.25 14.86 2.56
C GLU A 145 0.08 13.39 2.16
N ARG A 146 0.66 12.97 1.03
CA ARG A 146 0.59 11.57 0.59
C ARG A 146 1.31 10.63 1.56
N MET A 147 2.49 10.99 2.05
CA MET A 147 3.24 10.18 3.02
C MET A 147 2.49 10.07 4.35
N ARG A 148 1.91 11.15 4.87
CA ARG A 148 1.07 11.14 6.07
C ARG A 148 -0.11 10.17 5.93
N LYS A 149 -0.80 10.21 4.78
CA LYS A 149 -1.91 9.28 4.47
C LYS A 149 -1.44 7.82 4.43
N MET A 150 -0.26 7.56 3.88
CA MET A 150 0.33 6.23 3.89
C MET A 150 0.73 5.78 5.30
N THR A 151 1.33 6.66 6.10
CA THR A 151 1.75 6.34 7.47
C THR A 151 0.56 6.08 8.39
N SER A 152 -0.55 6.82 8.25
CA SER A 152 -1.76 6.52 9.02
C SER A 152 -2.36 5.17 8.62
N ASN A 153 -2.34 4.81 7.33
CA ASN A 153 -2.66 3.46 6.90
C ASN A 153 -1.69 2.40 7.47
N CYS A 154 -0.39 2.69 7.61
CA CYS A 154 0.56 1.80 8.28
C CYS A 154 0.18 1.56 9.75
N LEU A 155 -0.20 2.61 10.48
CA LEU A 155 -0.66 2.50 11.87
C LEU A 155 -1.89 1.58 11.96
N TYR A 156 -2.87 1.78 11.07
CA TYR A 156 -4.02 0.89 10.98
C TYR A 156 -3.62 -0.55 10.65
N LEU A 157 -2.80 -0.80 9.63
CA LEU A 157 -2.34 -2.14 9.25
C LEU A 157 -1.60 -2.84 10.40
N SER A 158 -0.77 -2.10 11.16
CA SER A 158 -0.06 -2.63 12.33
C SER A 158 -1.02 -3.13 13.42
N SER A 159 -2.20 -2.51 13.54
CA SER A 159 -3.23 -2.92 14.49
C SER A 159 -3.91 -4.25 14.12
N LEU A 160 -3.82 -4.67 12.85
CA LEU A 160 -4.39 -5.93 12.35
C LEU A 160 -3.46 -7.13 12.57
N ILE A 161 -2.17 -6.89 12.84
CA ILE A 161 -1.17 -7.94 13.05
C ILE A 161 -1.38 -8.57 14.42
N ARG A 162 -1.30 -9.91 14.47
CA ARG A 162 -1.24 -10.66 15.73
C ARG A 162 0.21 -10.71 16.20
N TRP A 163 0.46 -10.09 17.34
CA TRP A 163 1.75 -10.05 18.01
C TRP A 163 1.82 -11.22 19.00
N HIS A 164 2.89 -12.00 18.96
CA HIS A 164 3.11 -13.18 19.81
C HIS A 164 4.51 -13.14 20.41
#